data_AF-A0AAJ2R349-F1
#
_entry.id   AF-A0AAJ2R349-F1
#
_cell.length_a   1.000
_cell.length_b   1.000
_cell.length_c   1.000
_cell.angle_alpha   90.00
_cell.angle_beta   90.00
_cell.angle_gamma   90.00
#
_symmetry.space_group_name_H-M   'P 1'
#
loop_
_entity.id
_entity.type
_entity.pdbx_description
1 polymer ?
#
loop_
_entity_poly.entity_id
_entity_poly.type
_entity_poly.pdbx_seq_one_letter_code
_entity_poly.pdbx_strand_id
1 'polypeptide(L)'
;MWAAIHDLLAHPLMVLTWYSGPSLRFHDFTSHRAWPRARATPQAVAFEDTPFGDLKAVPQAPGVWRVHHGRVNHAITLQAKTAVEACAAAQKWFHTLAAEFGGKFAAEYRYAPA
;
A
#
# COMPACT_ATOMS: atom_id res chain seq x y z
N MET A 1 -1.88 4.44 29.73
CA MET A 1 -0.45 4.34 30.14
C MET A 1 0.50 4.64 28.98
N TRP A 2 0.36 4.02 27.81
CA TRP A 2 1.27 4.23 26.68
C TRP A 2 1.31 5.65 26.11
N ALA A 3 0.18 6.37 26.06
CA ALA A 3 0.17 7.78 25.64
C ALA A 3 1.09 8.65 26.52
N ALA A 4 1.05 8.50 27.84
CA ALA A 4 1.92 9.23 28.76
C ALA A 4 3.40 8.85 28.59
N ILE A 5 3.70 7.57 28.35
CA ILE A 5 5.08 7.11 28.05
C ILE A 5 5.58 7.76 26.75
N HIS A 6 4.75 7.83 25.74
CA HIS A 6 5.11 8.44 24.46
C HIS A 6 5.32 9.96 24.62
N ASP A 7 4.37 10.67 25.23
CA ASP A 7 4.42 12.12 25.37
C ASP A 7 5.54 12.58 26.32
N LEU A 8 5.71 11.92 27.47
CA LEU A 8 6.64 12.36 28.52
C LEU A 8 8.04 11.75 28.43
N LEU A 9 8.23 10.63 27.72
CA LEU A 9 9.53 9.96 27.64
C LEU A 9 10.07 9.89 26.20
N ALA A 10 9.24 9.55 25.21
CA ALA A 10 9.74 9.38 23.85
C ALA A 10 10.13 10.70 23.18
N HIS A 11 9.32 11.76 23.29
CA HIS A 11 9.67 13.06 22.71
C HIS A 11 10.90 13.70 23.37
N PRO A 12 11.04 13.74 24.71
CA PRO A 12 12.27 14.26 25.32
C PRO A 12 13.49 13.45 24.93
N LEU A 13 13.38 12.12 24.82
CA LEU A 13 14.49 11.27 24.38
C LEU A 13 14.91 11.60 22.94
N MET A 14 13.97 11.89 22.03
CA MET A 14 14.29 12.35 20.68
C MET A 14 15.07 13.67 20.70
N VAL A 15 14.64 14.64 21.51
CA VAL A 15 15.32 15.94 21.62
C VAL A 15 16.74 15.75 22.20
N LEU A 16 16.88 14.97 23.27
CA LEU A 16 18.16 14.74 23.97
C LEU A 16 19.16 13.94 23.13
N THR A 17 18.69 13.16 22.16
CA THR A 17 19.55 12.35 21.28
C THR A 17 19.63 12.90 19.86
N TRP A 18 19.22 14.16 19.64
CA TRP A 18 19.18 14.79 18.32
C TRP A 18 18.54 13.90 17.25
N TYR A 19 17.37 13.33 17.57
CA TYR A 19 16.59 12.52 16.64
C TYR A 19 17.39 11.31 16.11
N SER A 20 18.27 10.75 16.93
CA SER A 20 19.02 9.54 16.58
C SER A 20 18.11 8.38 16.15
N GLY A 21 18.62 7.48 15.31
CA GLY A 21 17.87 6.31 14.84
C GLY A 21 17.21 5.48 15.97
N PRO A 22 17.91 5.18 17.08
CA PRO A 22 17.31 4.47 18.21
C PRO A 22 16.15 5.22 18.88
N SER A 23 16.24 6.54 19.06
CA SER A 23 15.16 7.32 19.70
C SER A 23 13.94 7.44 18.81
N LEU A 24 14.12 7.56 17.49
CA LEU A 24 13.04 7.49 16.52
C LEU A 24 12.34 6.12 16.54
N ARG A 25 13.10 5.02 16.59
CA ARG A 25 12.52 3.67 16.71
C ARG A 25 11.73 3.49 18.00
N PHE A 26 12.23 4.03 19.11
CA PHE A 26 11.54 4.00 20.39
C PHE A 26 10.26 4.85 20.37
N HIS A 27 10.31 6.02 19.75
CA HIS A 27 9.15 6.87 19.51
C HIS A 27 8.08 6.15 18.69
N ASP A 28 8.44 5.55 17.56
CA ASP A 28 7.48 4.86 16.70
C ASP A 28 6.85 3.65 17.40
N PHE A 29 7.65 2.91 18.16
CA PHE A 29 7.16 1.80 18.98
C PHE A 29 6.13 2.27 20.02
N THR A 30 6.44 3.32 20.77
CA THR A 30 5.53 3.85 21.81
C THR A 30 4.29 4.48 21.20
N SER A 31 4.41 5.12 20.03
CA SER A 31 3.29 5.68 19.27
C SER A 31 2.31 4.59 18.84
N HIS A 32 2.81 3.48 18.28
CA HIS A 32 1.97 2.34 17.88
C HIS A 32 1.21 1.71 19.07
N ARG A 33 1.81 1.73 20.27
CA ARG A 33 1.16 1.22 21.49
C ARG A 33 0.16 2.22 22.08
N ALA A 34 0.43 3.52 21.97
CA ALA A 34 -0.42 4.59 22.48
C ALA A 34 -1.68 4.78 21.64
N TRP A 35 -1.56 4.67 20.31
CA TRP A 35 -2.66 4.83 19.36
C TRP A 35 -2.70 3.63 18.40
N PRO A 36 -3.27 2.49 18.84
CA PRO A 36 -3.44 1.33 17.97
C PRO A 36 -4.32 1.73 16.79
N ARG A 37 -3.72 1.84 15.61
CA ARG A 37 -4.47 2.05 14.38
C ARG A 37 -5.15 0.75 14.06
N ALA A 38 -6.48 0.74 14.03
CA ALA A 38 -7.20 -0.35 13.40
C ALA A 38 -6.67 -0.43 11.97
N ARG A 39 -5.97 -1.51 11.63
CA ARG A 39 -5.81 -1.88 10.24
C ARG A 39 -7.23 -2.23 9.78
N ALA A 40 -7.94 -1.24 9.24
CA ALA A 40 -8.95 -1.57 8.25
C ALA A 40 -8.21 -2.50 7.30
N THR A 41 -8.66 -3.74 7.18
CA THR A 41 -8.22 -4.62 6.11
C THR A 41 -9.17 -4.27 4.98
N PRO A 42 -8.84 -3.30 4.12
CA PRO A 42 -9.65 -3.00 2.97
C PRO A 42 -9.92 -4.31 2.23
N GLN A 43 -11.19 -4.72 2.14
CA GLN A 43 -11.57 -5.92 1.42
C GLN A 43 -11.15 -5.72 -0.03
N ALA A 44 -10.17 -6.51 -0.46
CA ALA A 44 -9.72 -6.50 -1.83
C ALA A 44 -10.85 -7.04 -2.70
N VAL A 45 -11.31 -6.25 -3.66
CA VAL A 45 -12.22 -6.74 -4.71
C VAL A 45 -11.35 -7.32 -5.80
N ALA A 46 -11.48 -8.63 -6.02
CA ALA A 46 -10.78 -9.33 -7.09
C ALA A 46 -11.56 -9.17 -8.40
N PHE A 47 -10.84 -8.88 -9.47
CA PHE A 47 -11.33 -8.91 -10.84
C PHE A 47 -10.58 -10.01 -11.56
N GLU A 48 -11.28 -11.12 -11.79
CA GLU A 48 -10.77 -12.32 -12.42
C GLU A 48 -10.69 -12.15 -13.95
N ASP A 49 -9.99 -13.07 -14.61
CA ASP A 49 -9.94 -13.20 -16.07
C ASP A 49 -9.42 -12.00 -16.87
N THR A 50 -8.49 -11.21 -16.29
CA THR A 50 -7.81 -10.15 -17.05
C THR A 50 -6.54 -10.66 -17.74
N PRO A 51 -6.08 -10.03 -18.84
CA PRO A 51 -4.78 -10.31 -19.46
C PRO A 51 -3.58 -10.14 -18.51
N PHE A 52 -3.79 -9.50 -17.36
CA PHE A 52 -2.78 -9.16 -16.36
C PHE A 52 -2.85 -10.05 -15.11
N GLY A 53 -3.69 -11.10 -15.14
CA GLY A 53 -4.06 -11.93 -13.99
C GLY A 53 -5.13 -11.28 -13.12
N ASP A 54 -5.42 -11.88 -11.96
CA ASP A 54 -6.47 -11.38 -11.08
C ASP A 54 -6.07 -10.02 -10.48
N LEU A 55 -6.76 -8.96 -10.89
CA LEU A 55 -6.51 -7.63 -10.36
C LEU A 55 -7.15 -7.50 -8.98
N LYS A 56 -6.43 -6.92 -8.02
CA LYS A 56 -6.94 -6.73 -6.66
C LYS A 56 -7.05 -5.24 -6.35
N ALA A 57 -8.28 -4.74 -6.25
CA ALA A 57 -8.56 -3.36 -5.88
C ALA A 57 -8.72 -3.23 -4.36
N VAL A 58 -7.88 -2.40 -3.75
CA VAL A 58 -7.79 -2.21 -2.30
C VAL A 58 -8.10 -0.73 -1.98
N PRO A 59 -9.21 -0.42 -1.28
CA PRO A 59 -9.51 0.96 -0.91
C PRO A 59 -8.44 1.53 0.04
N GLN A 60 -7.97 2.75 -0.23
CA GLN A 60 -6.97 3.45 0.60
C GLN A 60 -7.59 4.62 1.36
N ALA A 61 -8.48 5.36 0.69
CA ALA A 61 -9.24 6.49 1.23
C ALA A 61 -10.55 6.66 0.43
N PRO A 62 -11.51 7.48 0.88
CA PRO A 62 -12.73 7.75 0.09
C PRO A 62 -12.39 8.22 -1.33
N GLY A 63 -12.84 7.46 -2.33
CA GLY A 63 -12.58 7.74 -3.74
C GLY A 63 -11.17 7.38 -4.24
N VAL A 64 -10.32 6.77 -3.42
CA VAL A 64 -8.93 6.40 -3.77
C VAL A 64 -8.73 4.89 -3.64
N TRP A 65 -8.28 4.28 -4.74
CA TRP A 65 -8.09 2.85 -4.85
C TRP A 65 -6.66 2.52 -5.25
N ARG A 66 -6.11 1.48 -4.64
CA ARG A 66 -4.86 0.85 -5.07
C ARG A 66 -5.19 -0.45 -5.78
N VAL A 67 -4.85 -0.58 -7.06
CA VAL A 67 -5.10 -1.78 -7.84
C VAL A 67 -3.79 -2.50 -8.08
N HIS A 68 -3.69 -3.72 -7.56
CA HIS A 68 -2.55 -4.60 -7.76
C HIS A 68 -2.70 -5.38 -9.05
N HIS A 69 -1.60 -5.46 -9.79
CA HIS A 69 -1.47 -6.34 -10.95
C HIS A 69 -1.43 -7.80 -10.50
N GLY A 70 -2.07 -8.71 -11.25
CA GLY A 70 -2.19 -10.11 -10.85
C GLY A 70 -0.92 -10.95 -11.08
N ARG A 71 -0.12 -10.57 -12.08
CA ARG A 71 1.09 -11.34 -12.50
C ARG A 71 2.45 -10.74 -12.12
N VAL A 72 2.51 -9.47 -11.71
CA VAL A 72 3.78 -8.80 -11.39
C VAL A 72 3.63 -8.01 -10.10
N ASN A 73 4.72 -7.79 -9.36
CA ASN A 73 4.72 -6.99 -8.14
C ASN A 73 4.61 -5.49 -8.46
N HIS A 74 3.45 -5.08 -8.95
CA HIS A 74 3.17 -3.71 -9.33
C HIS A 74 1.74 -3.34 -8.93
N ALA A 75 1.55 -2.08 -8.58
CA ALA A 75 0.24 -1.55 -8.25
C ALA A 75 0.17 -0.08 -8.64
N ILE A 76 -1.00 0.34 -9.12
CA ILE A 76 -1.31 1.74 -9.39
C ILE A 76 -2.30 2.26 -8.34
N THR A 77 -2.12 3.50 -7.92
CA THR A 77 -3.08 4.22 -7.09
C THR A 77 -3.80 5.25 -7.96
N LEU A 78 -5.12 5.24 -7.93
CA LEU A 78 -5.96 6.07 -8.80
C LEU A 78 -7.26 6.48 -8.09
N GLN A 79 -7.91 7.52 -8.60
CA GLN A 79 -9.21 7.97 -8.12
C GLN A 79 -10.34 7.26 -8.88
N ALA A 80 -11.32 6.72 -8.16
CA ALA A 80 -12.49 6.06 -8.73
C ALA A 80 -13.63 6.00 -7.71
N LYS A 81 -14.88 6.00 -8.19
CA LYS A 81 -16.06 5.91 -7.32
C LYS A 81 -16.30 4.48 -6.85
N THR A 82 -15.89 3.50 -7.65
CA THR A 82 -16.08 2.08 -7.37
C THR A 82 -14.82 1.26 -7.65
N ALA A 83 -14.74 0.05 -7.09
CA ALA A 83 -13.68 -0.90 -7.40
C ALA A 83 -13.66 -1.29 -8.90
N VAL A 84 -14.84 -1.38 -9.52
CA VAL A 84 -14.99 -1.69 -10.96
C VAL A 84 -14.35 -0.61 -11.82
N GLU A 85 -14.68 0.66 -11.56
CA GLU A 85 -14.07 1.79 -12.25
C GLU A 85 -12.56 1.81 -12.04
N ALA A 86 -12.10 1.51 -10.81
CA ALA A 86 -10.69 1.46 -10.50
C ALA A 86 -9.94 0.39 -11.31
N CYS A 87 -10.49 -0.82 -11.36
CA CYS A 87 -9.90 -1.91 -12.12
C CYS A 87 -9.94 -1.65 -13.64
N ALA A 88 -11.01 -1.07 -14.17
CA ALA A 88 -11.10 -0.70 -15.58
C ALA A 88 -10.03 0.36 -15.95
N ALA A 89 -9.85 1.37 -15.11
CA ALA A 89 -8.82 2.39 -15.29
C ALA A 89 -7.39 1.79 -15.18
N ALA A 90 -7.17 0.90 -14.22
CA ALA A 90 -5.90 0.19 -14.05
C ALA A 90 -5.58 -0.70 -15.26
N GLN A 91 -6.55 -1.45 -15.79
CA GLN A 91 -6.38 -2.25 -17.01
C GLN A 91 -5.97 -1.37 -18.20
N LYS A 92 -6.65 -0.24 -18.42
CA LYS A 92 -6.28 0.69 -19.49
C LYS A 92 -4.84 1.17 -19.33
N TRP A 93 -4.44 1.52 -18.11
CA TRP A 93 -3.08 1.97 -17.83
C TRP A 93 -2.04 0.86 -18.04
N PHE A 94 -2.31 -0.37 -17.60
CA PHE A 94 -1.44 -1.52 -17.85
C PHE A 94 -1.33 -1.83 -19.34
N HIS A 95 -2.39 -1.66 -20.13
CA HIS A 95 -2.32 -1.77 -21.58
C HIS A 95 -1.41 -0.69 -22.20
N THR A 96 -1.50 0.56 -21.74
CA THR A 96 -0.59 1.63 -22.16
C THR A 96 0.86 1.27 -21.83
N LEU A 97 1.14 0.84 -20.60
CA LEU A 97 2.48 0.38 -20.22
C LEU A 97 2.95 -0.81 -21.05
N ALA A 98 2.09 -1.79 -21.31
CA ALA A 98 2.45 -2.93 -22.13
C ALA A 98 2.80 -2.49 -23.56
N ALA A 99 2.08 -1.52 -24.13
CA ALA A 99 2.39 -0.97 -25.45
C ALA A 99 3.73 -0.20 -25.45
N GLU A 100 3.99 0.61 -24.43
CA GLU A 100 5.22 1.42 -24.32
C GLU A 100 6.47 0.57 -24.01
N PHE A 101 6.34 -0.52 -23.25
CA PHE A 101 7.44 -1.37 -22.79
C PHE A 101 7.52 -2.74 -23.50
N GLY A 102 6.92 -2.86 -24.69
CA GLY A 102 7.07 -4.03 -25.56
C GLY A 102 6.47 -5.34 -25.01
N GLY A 103 5.31 -5.27 -24.35
CA GLY A 103 4.52 -6.41 -23.89
C GLY A 103 5.01 -7.07 -22.59
N LYS A 104 6.16 -6.64 -22.04
CA LYS A 104 6.77 -7.22 -20.84
C LYS A 104 5.90 -7.15 -19.58
N PHE A 105 4.95 -6.21 -19.54
CA PHE A 105 3.97 -6.08 -18.45
C PHE A 105 2.86 -7.14 -18.51
N ALA A 106 2.54 -7.65 -19.69
CA ALA A 106 1.57 -8.72 -19.90
C ALA A 106 2.20 -10.12 -19.83
N ALA A 107 3.50 -10.21 -20.13
CA ALA A 107 4.26 -11.46 -20.13
C ALA A 107 4.64 -11.92 -18.71
N GLU A 108 4.44 -13.22 -18.46
CA GLU A 108 4.64 -13.91 -17.19
C GLU A 108 5.97 -13.55 -16.47
N TYR A 109 5.91 -12.73 -15.43
CA TYR A 109 6.89 -12.89 -14.36
C TYR A 109 6.40 -14.02 -13.47
N ARG A 110 7.03 -15.19 -13.59
CA ARG A 110 6.90 -16.25 -12.59
C ARG A 110 7.43 -15.70 -11.27
N TYR A 111 6.51 -15.40 -10.36
CA TYR A 111 6.84 -15.05 -8.99
C TYR A 111 7.48 -16.28 -8.33
N ALA A 112 8.79 -16.27 -8.13
CA ALA A 112 9.45 -17.22 -7.23
C ALA A 112 9.18 -16.72 -5.80
N PRO A 113 8.44 -17.46 -4.96
CA PRO A 113 8.31 -17.08 -3.56
C PRO A 113 9.67 -17.19 -2.87
N ALA A 114 10.03 -16.15 -2.11
CA ALA A 114 11.12 -16.18 -1.15
C ALA A 114 10.69 -16.87 0.14
#